data_AF-A0AA88U1B9-F1
#
_entry.id   AF-A0AA88U1B9-F1
#
_cell.length_a   1.000
_cell.length_b   1.000
_cell.length_c   1.000
_cell.angle_alpha   90.00
_cell.angle_beta   90.00
_cell.angle_gamma   90.00
#
_symmetry.space_group_name_H-M   'P 1'
#
loop_
_entity.id
_entity.type
_entity.pdbx_description
1 polymer ?
#
loop_
_entity_poly.entity_id
_entity_poly.type
_entity_poly.pdbx_seq_one_letter_code
_entity_poly.pdbx_strand_id
1 'polypeptide(L)'
;MSILSSTTILFLFFAALSSATNLPWRSEEEVKGLYETWLAKHGKAYNGLGEKEKRFEIFKDNLRFIDEHNSEERTYKVGLNRFADLTNEEYRSTYLGTRTDAKRRFAKSKSVSQRYAVRAGDELPESVDWREKGAVASIKNQGNCGIKLLFTSFRSCWAFSTVAAVEGINQIVTGELITLSEQELVDCDKSYDAGCNGGLMDYAFEFIIANGGIDSEADYPYKGVDAQCDPIRKNAKVVSIDGYEDVPSYNEKALKKAAAHQPVSVAIEASGRALQLYYSGVFTGACGTALDHGVVVVGYGSENGVDYWIVRNSWGNSWGEGGYFRMERNVAGTFTGKCGIAMEASYPTKTGTIETKPYWAYGSSGKQISSV
;
A
#
# COMPACT_ATOMS: atom_id res chain seq x y z
N MET A 1 75.29 36.78 36.03
CA MET A 1 74.11 36.45 36.86
C MET A 1 72.91 37.05 36.16
N SER A 2 71.86 36.37 35.73
CA SER A 2 71.46 34.97 35.85
C SER A 2 70.37 34.70 34.80
N ILE A 3 70.50 33.56 34.11
CA ILE A 3 69.46 32.57 33.76
C ILE A 3 68.27 33.01 32.87
N LEU A 4 68.30 32.50 31.64
CA LEU A 4 67.14 32.32 30.74
C LEU A 4 66.11 31.37 31.36
N SER A 5 64.83 31.70 31.26
CA SER A 5 63.72 30.74 31.40
C SER A 5 62.90 30.76 30.12
N SER A 6 62.96 29.67 29.37
CA SER A 6 62.18 29.43 28.16
C SER A 6 61.09 28.43 28.52
N THR A 7 59.84 28.85 28.61
CA THR A 7 58.68 27.99 28.83
C THR A 7 58.14 27.50 27.49
N THR A 8 58.44 26.25 27.15
CA THR A 8 57.86 25.55 26.01
C THR A 8 56.52 24.94 26.42
N ILE A 9 55.41 25.44 25.86
CA ILE A 9 54.07 24.86 26.04
C ILE A 9 53.93 23.69 25.05
N LEU A 10 53.82 22.47 25.59
CA LEU A 10 53.61 21.24 24.82
C LEU A 10 52.10 21.03 24.61
N PHE A 11 51.59 21.31 23.41
CA PHE A 11 50.23 20.93 23.01
C PHE A 11 50.20 19.43 22.63
N LEU A 12 49.66 18.60 23.51
CA LEU A 12 49.34 17.20 23.20
C LEU A 12 48.04 17.17 22.38
N PHE A 13 48.18 17.06 21.05
CA PHE A 13 47.08 16.67 20.17
C PHE A 13 46.76 15.19 20.41
N PHE A 14 45.70 14.90 21.17
CA PHE A 14 45.05 13.59 21.14
C PHE A 14 44.29 13.47 19.82
N ALA A 15 44.93 12.92 18.80
CA ALA A 15 44.23 12.41 17.63
C ALA A 15 43.50 11.12 18.06
N ALA A 16 42.22 11.23 18.38
CA ALA A 16 41.35 10.07 18.47
C ALA A 16 41.20 9.48 17.05
N LEU A 17 42.02 8.47 16.73
CA LEU A 17 41.72 7.59 15.59
C LEU A 17 40.45 6.81 15.95
N SER A 18 39.30 7.31 15.48
CA SER A 18 38.10 6.49 15.32
C SER A 18 38.35 5.52 14.17
N SER A 19 39.04 4.42 14.46
CA SER A 19 39.07 3.25 13.57
C SER A 19 37.66 2.67 13.56
N ALA A 20 36.85 3.05 12.57
CA ALA A 20 35.62 2.33 12.26
C ALA A 20 36.03 0.89 11.92
N THR A 21 35.80 -0.03 12.86
CA THR A 21 35.99 -1.45 12.63
C THR A 21 34.95 -1.90 11.60
N ASN A 22 35.35 -1.99 10.33
CA ASN A 22 34.62 -2.76 9.33
C ASN A 22 34.69 -4.23 9.77
N LEU A 23 33.74 -4.65 10.62
CA LEU A 23 33.51 -6.06 10.86
C LEU A 23 33.29 -6.74 9.51
N PRO A 24 33.92 -7.89 9.24
CA PRO A 24 33.62 -8.62 8.02
C PRO A 24 32.12 -8.97 8.03
N TRP A 25 31.44 -8.62 6.95
CA TRP A 25 30.07 -9.06 6.71
C TRP A 25 30.03 -10.59 6.53
N ARG A 26 28.83 -11.16 6.36
CA ARG A 26 28.58 -12.60 6.15
C ARG A 26 29.51 -13.21 5.09
N SER A 27 29.90 -14.47 5.27
CA SER A 27 30.70 -15.19 4.26
C SER A 27 29.87 -15.48 3.00
N GLU A 28 30.54 -15.71 1.87
CA GLU A 28 29.85 -16.00 0.62
C GLU A 28 29.06 -17.31 0.68
N GLU A 29 29.57 -18.32 1.37
CA GLU A 29 28.89 -19.60 1.63
C GLU A 29 27.60 -19.40 2.44
N GLU A 30 27.64 -18.54 3.46
CA GLU A 30 26.47 -18.23 4.28
C GLU A 30 25.39 -17.54 3.44
N VAL A 31 25.76 -16.53 2.66
CA VAL A 31 24.80 -15.81 1.80
C VAL A 31 24.22 -16.73 0.73
N LYS A 32 25.04 -17.63 0.15
CA LYS A 32 24.58 -18.63 -0.81
C LYS A 32 23.59 -19.60 -0.18
N GLY A 33 23.83 -20.06 1.05
CA GLY A 33 22.88 -20.89 1.80
C GLY A 33 21.54 -20.19 2.06
N LEU A 34 21.58 -18.92 2.45
CA LEU A 34 20.37 -18.09 2.61
C LEU A 34 19.61 -17.93 1.29
N TYR A 35 20.32 -17.70 0.20
CA TYR A 35 19.73 -17.55 -1.13
C TYR A 35 19.01 -18.82 -1.59
N GLU A 36 19.64 -19.99 -1.51
CA GLU A 36 18.99 -21.26 -1.93
C GLU A 36 17.76 -21.56 -1.06
N THR A 37 17.83 -21.28 0.25
CA THR A 37 16.66 -21.41 1.15
C THR A 37 15.55 -20.44 0.76
N TRP A 38 15.91 -19.19 0.44
CA TRP A 38 14.97 -18.17 -0.02
C TRP A 38 14.32 -18.54 -1.35
N LEU A 39 15.07 -19.10 -2.31
CA LEU A 39 14.56 -19.58 -3.59
C LEU A 39 13.50 -20.67 -3.39
N ALA A 40 13.81 -21.67 -2.57
CA ALA A 40 12.89 -22.75 -2.24
C ALA A 40 11.61 -22.21 -1.57
N LYS A 41 11.77 -21.33 -0.57
CA LYS A 41 10.64 -20.70 0.15
C LYS A 41 9.69 -19.93 -0.76
N HIS A 42 10.23 -19.24 -1.77
CA HIS A 42 9.44 -18.39 -2.68
C HIS A 42 9.13 -19.05 -4.03
N GLY A 43 9.47 -20.33 -4.21
CA GLY A 43 9.23 -21.08 -5.45
C GLY A 43 9.93 -20.49 -6.68
N LYS A 44 11.12 -19.89 -6.49
CA LYS A 44 11.88 -19.21 -7.54
C LYS A 44 12.80 -20.19 -8.28
N ALA A 45 12.73 -20.17 -9.60
CA ALA A 45 13.63 -20.91 -10.49
C ALA A 45 13.99 -20.03 -11.69
N TYR A 46 15.26 -20.07 -12.11
CA TYR A 46 15.75 -19.28 -13.25
C TYR A 46 16.40 -20.20 -14.28
N ASN A 47 15.96 -20.08 -15.53
CA ASN A 47 16.44 -20.91 -16.64
C ASN A 47 17.33 -20.14 -17.64
N GLY A 48 17.47 -18.82 -17.45
CA GLY A 48 18.32 -17.98 -18.29
C GLY A 48 19.79 -18.11 -17.91
N LEU A 49 20.67 -18.18 -18.92
CA LEU A 49 22.12 -18.21 -18.70
C LEU A 49 22.55 -16.94 -17.94
N GLY A 50 23.21 -17.11 -16.79
CA GLY A 50 23.67 -15.99 -15.96
C GLY A 50 22.58 -15.30 -15.12
N GLU A 51 21.30 -15.67 -15.28
CA GLU A 51 20.20 -15.01 -14.55
C GLU A 51 20.24 -15.39 -13.06
N LYS A 52 20.54 -16.65 -12.72
CA LYS A 52 20.63 -17.08 -11.32
C LYS A 52 21.73 -16.32 -10.58
N GLU A 53 22.87 -16.12 -11.24
CA GLU A 53 24.04 -15.40 -10.73
C GLU A 53 23.73 -13.90 -10.57
N LYS A 54 23.11 -13.27 -11.58
CA LYS A 54 22.63 -11.88 -11.47
C LYS A 54 21.68 -11.71 -10.27
N ARG A 55 20.69 -12.60 -10.15
CA ARG A 55 19.70 -12.57 -9.06
C ARG A 55 20.34 -12.79 -7.69
N PHE A 56 21.39 -13.62 -7.62
CA PHE A 56 22.18 -13.80 -6.41
C PHE A 56 22.92 -12.51 -5.98
N GLU A 57 23.54 -11.80 -6.92
CA GLU A 57 24.22 -10.53 -6.60
C GLU A 57 23.24 -9.46 -6.10
N ILE A 58 22.05 -9.38 -6.70
CA ILE A 58 20.99 -8.48 -6.25
C ILE A 58 20.47 -8.87 -4.86
N PHE A 59 20.26 -10.17 -4.64
CA PHE A 59 19.87 -10.71 -3.34
C PHE A 59 20.91 -10.37 -2.25
N LYS A 60 22.19 -10.52 -2.57
CA LYS A 60 23.31 -10.19 -1.69
C LYS A 60 23.31 -8.70 -1.31
N ASP A 61 23.07 -7.80 -2.26
CA ASP A 61 22.94 -6.37 -2.02
C ASP A 61 21.73 -6.04 -1.13
N ASN A 62 20.56 -6.62 -1.41
CA ASN A 62 19.36 -6.45 -0.59
C ASN A 62 19.53 -7.02 0.83
N LEU A 63 20.20 -8.17 0.98
CA LEU A 63 20.51 -8.73 2.30
C LEU A 63 21.40 -7.79 3.12
N ARG A 64 22.39 -7.17 2.50
CA ARG A 64 23.23 -6.18 3.18
C ARG A 64 22.42 -4.99 3.68
N PHE A 65 21.56 -4.42 2.82
CA PHE A 65 20.64 -3.36 3.23
C PHE A 65 19.73 -3.80 4.39
N ILE A 66 19.25 -5.05 4.37
CA ILE A 66 18.42 -5.60 5.44
C ILE A 66 19.20 -5.69 6.75
N ASP A 67 20.42 -6.22 6.73
CA ASP A 67 21.28 -6.34 7.90
C ASP A 67 21.59 -4.96 8.50
N GLU A 68 22.00 -4.00 7.65
CA GLU A 68 22.29 -2.62 8.07
C GLU A 68 21.04 -1.95 8.65
N HIS A 69 19.90 -2.02 7.97
CA HIS A 69 18.65 -1.41 8.41
C HIS A 69 18.18 -1.96 9.76
N ASN A 70 18.24 -3.28 9.93
CA ASN A 70 17.73 -3.97 11.10
C ASN A 70 18.70 -3.96 12.29
N SER A 71 19.97 -3.55 12.08
CA SER A 71 20.97 -3.38 13.15
C SER A 71 20.66 -2.21 14.09
N GLU A 72 19.83 -1.28 13.65
CA GLU A 72 19.31 -0.19 14.47
C GLU A 72 17.93 -0.53 15.05
N GLU A 73 17.64 0.03 16.22
CA GLU A 73 16.29 0.02 16.79
C GLU A 73 15.39 0.97 16.01
N ARG A 74 14.41 0.39 15.31
CA ARG A 74 13.45 1.08 14.44
C ARG A 74 12.06 0.56 14.68
N THR A 75 11.05 1.38 14.37
CA THR A 75 9.63 1.01 14.50
C THR A 75 9.18 -0.05 13.50
N TYR A 76 9.99 -0.35 12.49
CA TYR A 76 9.74 -1.37 11.47
C TYR A 76 11.01 -2.14 11.12
N LYS A 77 10.81 -3.31 10.53
CA LYS A 77 11.86 -4.18 10.02
C LYS A 77 11.64 -4.44 8.53
N VAL A 78 12.75 -4.56 7.81
CA VAL A 78 12.78 -5.01 6.43
C VAL A 78 13.30 -6.44 6.37
N GLY A 79 13.04 -7.18 5.30
CA GLY A 79 13.36 -8.59 5.26
C GLY A 79 13.39 -9.20 3.87
N LEU A 80 13.86 -10.45 3.82
CA LEU A 80 13.96 -11.25 2.60
C LEU A 80 12.58 -11.73 2.13
N ASN A 81 11.75 -10.79 1.71
CA ASN A 81 10.44 -11.05 1.11
C ASN A 81 10.59 -11.49 -0.37
N ARG A 82 9.47 -11.64 -1.08
CA ARG A 82 9.44 -12.11 -2.48
C ARG A 82 10.19 -11.23 -3.50
N PHE A 83 10.57 -10.01 -3.14
CA PHE A 83 11.27 -9.05 -4.00
C PHE A 83 12.76 -8.90 -3.69
N ALA A 84 13.32 -9.75 -2.81
CA ALA A 84 14.72 -9.67 -2.41
C ALA A 84 15.70 -9.91 -3.58
N ASP A 85 15.27 -10.55 -4.68
CA ASP A 85 16.07 -10.76 -5.90
C ASP A 85 15.91 -9.65 -6.96
N LEU A 86 15.21 -8.57 -6.65
CA LEU A 86 14.95 -7.46 -7.58
C LEU A 86 15.72 -6.21 -7.18
N THR A 87 16.29 -5.52 -8.15
CA THR A 87 16.77 -4.15 -7.92
C THR A 87 15.58 -3.25 -7.62
N ASN A 88 15.81 -2.11 -6.98
CA ASN A 88 14.73 -1.15 -6.76
C ASN A 88 14.15 -0.61 -8.08
N GLU A 89 14.99 -0.47 -9.12
CA GLU A 89 14.53 -0.09 -10.46
C GLU A 89 13.64 -1.16 -11.11
N GLU A 90 14.03 -2.44 -11.04
CA GLU A 90 13.20 -3.55 -11.52
C GLU A 90 11.87 -3.61 -10.75
N TYR A 91 11.90 -3.45 -9.43
CA TYR A 91 10.69 -3.37 -8.60
C TYR A 91 9.78 -2.21 -9.02
N ARG A 92 10.32 -1.00 -9.15
CA ARG A 92 9.55 0.21 -9.50
C ARG A 92 8.90 0.10 -10.87
N SER A 93 9.68 -0.32 -11.87
CA SER A 93 9.19 -0.47 -13.24
C SER A 93 8.20 -1.62 -13.39
N THR A 94 8.28 -2.61 -12.49
CA THR A 94 7.44 -3.80 -12.55
C THR A 94 6.14 -3.61 -11.77
N TYR A 95 6.18 -3.23 -10.49
CA TYR A 95 5.03 -3.38 -9.57
C TYR A 95 4.27 -2.09 -9.26
N LEU A 96 4.82 -0.93 -9.65
CA LEU A 96 4.24 0.39 -9.35
C LEU A 96 3.57 0.94 -10.59
N GLY A 97 2.41 1.59 -10.40
CA GLY A 97 1.66 2.01 -11.55
C GLY A 97 0.43 2.90 -11.48
N THR A 98 0.14 3.51 -10.35
CA THR A 98 -0.87 4.58 -10.33
C THR A 98 -0.40 5.75 -11.18
N ARG A 99 -1.29 6.30 -12.01
CA ARG A 99 -1.00 7.51 -12.79
C ARG A 99 -1.76 8.67 -12.18
N THR A 100 -1.07 9.56 -11.48
CA THR A 100 -1.71 10.78 -10.96
C THR A 100 -2.16 11.68 -12.12
N ASP A 101 -3.38 12.18 -12.05
CA ASP A 101 -3.87 13.22 -12.97
C ASP A 101 -3.97 14.55 -12.20
N ALA A 102 -2.93 15.37 -12.33
CA ALA A 102 -2.87 16.65 -11.64
C ALA A 102 -4.00 17.62 -12.05
N LYS A 103 -4.49 17.56 -13.30
CA LYS A 103 -5.58 18.42 -13.78
C LYS A 103 -6.89 18.00 -13.14
N ARG A 104 -7.15 16.70 -13.10
CA ARG A 104 -8.31 16.12 -12.43
C ARG A 104 -8.31 16.41 -10.94
N ARG A 105 -7.17 16.20 -10.26
CA ARG A 105 -7.00 16.55 -8.84
C ARG A 105 -7.34 18.01 -8.57
N PHE A 106 -6.91 18.93 -9.44
CA PHE A 106 -7.26 20.35 -9.34
C PHE A 106 -8.74 20.63 -9.66
N ALA A 107 -9.36 19.92 -10.61
CA ALA A 107 -10.78 20.07 -10.88
C ALA A 107 -11.62 19.63 -9.68
N LYS A 108 -11.26 18.48 -9.08
CA LYS A 108 -11.94 17.86 -7.95
C LYS A 108 -11.82 18.65 -6.65
N SER A 109 -10.71 19.35 -6.44
CA SER A 109 -10.57 20.24 -5.26
C SER A 109 -11.60 21.37 -5.22
N LYS A 110 -12.32 21.62 -6.33
CA LYS A 110 -13.42 22.59 -6.40
C LYS A 110 -14.79 22.03 -5.99
N SER A 111 -14.94 20.71 -5.91
CA SER A 111 -16.20 20.02 -5.62
C SER A 111 -15.99 18.91 -4.57
N VAL A 112 -15.36 19.26 -3.45
CA VAL A 112 -15.00 18.31 -2.39
C VAL A 112 -16.24 17.88 -1.61
N SER A 113 -16.46 16.56 -1.49
CA SER A 113 -17.53 16.02 -0.64
C SER A 113 -17.33 16.46 0.82
N GLN A 114 -18.44 16.83 1.46
CA GLN A 114 -18.46 17.22 2.87
C GLN A 114 -18.91 16.08 3.80
N ARG A 115 -19.17 14.88 3.26
CA ARG A 115 -19.68 13.73 4.04
C ARG A 115 -18.75 13.37 5.20
N TYR A 116 -17.45 13.25 4.93
CA TYR A 116 -16.42 12.97 5.94
C TYR A 116 -15.56 14.18 6.29
N ALA A 117 -16.05 15.39 6.03
CA ALA A 117 -15.44 16.58 6.62
C ALA A 117 -15.50 16.49 8.15
N VAL A 118 -14.42 16.89 8.81
CA VAL A 118 -14.27 16.85 10.26
C VAL A 118 -15.07 18.00 10.86
N ARG A 119 -15.87 17.70 11.88
CA ARG A 119 -16.70 18.66 12.61
C ARG A 119 -16.31 18.66 14.10
N ALA A 120 -16.55 19.78 14.76
CA ALA A 120 -16.36 19.85 16.21
C ALA A 120 -17.29 18.83 16.90
N GLY A 121 -16.73 18.02 17.80
CA GLY A 121 -17.47 16.96 18.50
C GLY A 121 -17.57 15.62 17.76
N ASP A 122 -16.91 15.45 16.61
CA ASP A 122 -16.79 14.13 15.99
C ASP A 122 -16.06 13.16 16.94
N GLU A 123 -16.78 12.18 17.47
CA GLU A 123 -16.22 11.05 18.21
C GLU A 123 -16.00 9.88 17.26
N LEU A 124 -14.74 9.44 17.12
CA LEU A 124 -14.35 8.30 16.30
C LEU A 124 -13.66 7.26 17.19
N PRO A 125 -13.79 5.95 16.89
CA PRO A 125 -13.06 4.93 17.61
C PRO A 125 -11.55 5.18 17.58
N GLU A 126 -10.85 4.71 18.62
CA GLU A 126 -9.39 4.82 18.71
C GLU A 126 -8.71 3.95 17.64
N SER A 127 -9.26 2.76 17.42
CA SER A 127 -8.80 1.81 16.40
C SER A 127 -9.96 1.22 15.60
N VAL A 128 -9.69 0.96 14.32
CA VAL A 128 -10.61 0.27 13.40
C VAL A 128 -9.82 -0.79 12.66
N ASP A 129 -10.40 -1.97 12.51
CA ASP A 129 -9.88 -3.03 11.65
C ASP A 129 -11.04 -3.73 10.95
N TRP A 130 -11.24 -3.42 9.67
CA TRP A 130 -12.31 -4.02 8.87
C TRP A 130 -12.11 -5.52 8.61
N ARG A 131 -10.89 -6.05 8.80
CA ARG A 131 -10.62 -7.50 8.72
C ARG A 131 -11.38 -8.25 9.79
N GLU A 132 -11.41 -7.70 11.01
CA GLU A 132 -12.15 -8.27 12.15
C GLU A 132 -13.68 -8.20 11.97
N LYS A 133 -14.15 -7.34 11.06
CA LYS A 133 -15.58 -7.18 10.73
C LYS A 133 -15.99 -7.97 9.48
N GLY A 134 -15.07 -8.75 8.92
CA GLY A 134 -15.31 -9.53 7.70
C GLY A 134 -15.45 -8.69 6.43
N ALA A 135 -15.15 -7.39 6.46
CA ALA A 135 -15.30 -6.47 5.32
C ALA A 135 -14.01 -6.32 4.50
N VAL A 136 -13.16 -7.35 4.51
CA VAL A 136 -11.92 -7.41 3.73
C VAL A 136 -11.73 -8.82 3.21
N ALA A 137 -11.72 -8.98 1.89
CA ALA A 137 -11.43 -10.27 1.26
C ALA A 137 -9.96 -10.70 1.46
N SER A 138 -9.65 -11.96 1.15
CA SER A 138 -8.29 -12.48 1.21
C SER A 138 -7.32 -11.63 0.37
N ILE A 139 -6.07 -11.55 0.81
CA ILE A 139 -5.04 -10.84 0.05
C ILE A 139 -4.87 -11.52 -1.32
N LYS A 140 -4.92 -10.69 -2.37
CA LYS A 140 -4.65 -11.10 -3.74
C LYS A 140 -3.25 -10.65 -4.15
N ASN A 141 -2.84 -11.10 -5.33
CA ASN A 141 -1.55 -10.75 -5.91
C ASN A 141 -1.79 -10.24 -7.33
N GLN A 142 -1.51 -8.95 -7.57
CA GLN A 142 -1.53 -8.37 -8.91
C GLN A 142 -0.52 -9.05 -9.85
N GLY A 143 0.41 -9.81 -9.27
CA GLY A 143 1.36 -10.64 -9.98
C GLY A 143 2.20 -9.82 -10.95
N ASN A 144 2.56 -10.47 -12.05
CA ASN A 144 3.18 -9.83 -13.19
C ASN A 144 2.09 -9.75 -14.27
N CYS A 145 1.30 -8.68 -14.25
CA CYS A 145 0.42 -8.21 -15.34
C CYS A 145 1.09 -8.22 -16.76
N GLY A 146 1.43 -9.37 -17.38
CA GLY A 146 2.08 -9.47 -18.70
C GLY A 146 3.32 -10.38 -18.80
N ILE A 147 3.19 -11.67 -19.13
CA ILE A 147 4.24 -12.36 -19.92
C ILE A 147 3.93 -12.13 -21.40
N LYS A 148 4.45 -11.04 -21.96
CA LYS A 148 4.88 -11.01 -23.36
C LYS A 148 5.89 -9.89 -23.56
N LEU A 149 7.15 -10.31 -23.67
CA LEU A 149 8.27 -9.66 -24.37
C LEU A 149 8.37 -8.14 -24.22
N LEU A 150 9.31 -7.71 -23.36
CA LEU A 150 10.01 -6.42 -23.38
C LEU A 150 9.11 -5.18 -23.53
N PHE A 151 9.03 -4.37 -22.45
CA PHE A 151 8.44 -3.01 -22.38
C PHE A 151 6.99 -2.83 -21.88
N THR A 152 6.29 -3.86 -21.44
CA THR A 152 5.00 -3.70 -20.74
C THR A 152 5.20 -3.65 -19.22
N SER A 153 4.95 -2.48 -18.62
CA SER A 153 4.93 -2.29 -17.16
C SER A 153 3.61 -2.82 -16.55
N PHE A 154 3.61 -3.15 -15.26
CA PHE A 154 2.57 -3.95 -14.62
C PHE A 154 1.83 -3.16 -13.53
N ARG A 155 0.74 -2.51 -13.93
CA ARG A 155 0.16 -1.38 -13.19
C ARG A 155 -1.33 -1.52 -12.89
N SER A 156 -1.80 -2.68 -12.45
CA SER A 156 -3.22 -2.92 -12.10
C SER A 156 -3.59 -2.55 -10.66
N CYS A 157 -2.69 -1.96 -9.86
CA CYS A 157 -2.94 -1.61 -8.45
C CYS A 157 -4.20 -0.76 -8.24
N TRP A 158 -4.55 0.11 -9.19
CA TRP A 158 -5.79 0.88 -9.20
C TRP A 158 -7.04 -0.02 -9.20
N ALA A 159 -7.04 -1.10 -9.98
CA ALA A 159 -8.15 -2.05 -10.03
C ALA A 159 -8.27 -2.83 -8.72
N PHE A 160 -7.15 -3.30 -8.16
CA PHE A 160 -7.13 -3.98 -6.86
C PHE A 160 -7.60 -3.08 -5.72
N SER A 161 -7.18 -1.81 -5.71
CA SER A 161 -7.63 -0.84 -4.73
C SER A 161 -9.15 -0.63 -4.83
N THR A 162 -9.64 -0.40 -6.05
CA THR A 162 -11.07 -0.20 -6.34
C THR A 162 -11.90 -1.40 -5.87
N VAL A 163 -11.55 -2.60 -6.33
CA VAL A 163 -12.27 -3.83 -5.99
C VAL A 163 -12.30 -4.03 -4.48
N ALA A 164 -11.18 -3.90 -3.78
CA ALA A 164 -11.14 -4.08 -2.33
C ALA A 164 -12.04 -3.08 -1.57
N ALA A 165 -12.19 -1.84 -2.05
CA ALA A 165 -13.12 -0.87 -1.48
C ALA A 165 -14.59 -1.24 -1.77
N VAL A 166 -14.89 -1.75 -2.97
CA VAL A 166 -16.25 -2.19 -3.38
C VAL A 166 -16.68 -3.46 -2.63
N GLU A 167 -15.78 -4.44 -2.50
CA GLU A 167 -15.98 -5.64 -1.67
C GLU A 167 -16.33 -5.26 -0.24
N GLY A 168 -15.57 -4.31 0.33
CA GLY A 168 -15.76 -3.84 1.70
C GLY A 168 -17.11 -3.16 1.92
N ILE A 169 -17.48 -2.20 1.06
CA ILE A 169 -18.78 -1.52 1.21
C ILE A 169 -19.95 -2.48 0.94
N ASN A 170 -19.80 -3.46 0.05
CA ASN A 170 -20.82 -4.49 -0.18
C ASN A 170 -21.06 -5.29 1.09
N GLN A 171 -20.00 -5.83 1.72
CA GLN A 171 -20.13 -6.55 2.99
C GLN A 171 -20.78 -5.69 4.07
N ILE A 172 -20.39 -4.42 4.18
CA ILE A 172 -20.92 -3.51 5.20
C ILE A 172 -22.43 -3.27 5.03
N VAL A 173 -22.90 -3.18 3.79
CA VAL A 173 -24.29 -2.84 3.47
C VAL A 173 -25.19 -4.07 3.39
N THR A 174 -24.71 -5.17 2.82
CA THR A 174 -25.53 -6.37 2.56
C THR A 174 -25.27 -7.51 3.54
N GLY A 175 -24.12 -7.49 4.22
CA GLY A 175 -23.63 -8.61 5.02
C GLY A 175 -22.97 -9.73 4.21
N GLU A 176 -22.82 -9.56 2.89
CA GLU A 176 -22.23 -10.56 1.98
C GLU A 176 -20.90 -10.10 1.38
N LEU A 177 -19.84 -10.89 1.60
CA LEU A 177 -18.50 -10.61 1.11
C LEU A 177 -18.31 -11.44 -0.16
N ILE A 178 -18.43 -10.78 -1.29
CA ILE A 178 -18.27 -11.37 -2.61
C ILE A 178 -16.92 -10.92 -3.15
N THR A 179 -16.05 -11.86 -3.52
CA THR A 179 -14.77 -11.54 -4.17
C THR A 179 -15.02 -11.11 -5.61
N LEU A 180 -14.58 -9.90 -5.99
CA LEU A 180 -14.90 -9.29 -7.29
C LEU A 180 -13.72 -9.34 -8.26
N SER A 181 -13.99 -9.15 -9.55
CA SER A 181 -13.00 -9.26 -10.62
C SER A 181 -12.21 -7.97 -10.83
N GLU A 182 -10.91 -7.98 -10.53
CA GLU A 182 -10.01 -6.92 -11.01
C GLU A 182 -9.80 -6.99 -12.53
N GLN A 183 -9.94 -8.17 -13.14
CA GLN A 183 -9.69 -8.37 -14.57
C GLN A 183 -10.74 -7.70 -15.44
N GLU A 184 -12.00 -7.67 -15.00
CA GLU A 184 -13.05 -6.94 -15.71
C GLU A 184 -12.68 -5.46 -15.82
N LEU A 185 -12.23 -4.83 -14.74
CA LEU A 185 -11.73 -3.45 -14.79
C LEU A 185 -10.54 -3.32 -15.74
N VAL A 186 -9.55 -4.20 -15.60
CA VAL A 186 -8.34 -4.19 -16.45
C VAL A 186 -8.69 -4.32 -17.93
N ASP A 187 -9.66 -5.15 -18.31
CA ASP A 187 -10.01 -5.41 -19.71
C ASP A 187 -11.04 -4.42 -20.28
N CYS A 188 -11.95 -3.91 -19.45
CA CYS A 188 -13.15 -3.20 -19.89
C CYS A 188 -13.17 -1.71 -19.56
N ASP A 189 -12.48 -1.24 -18.51
CA ASP A 189 -12.33 0.19 -18.26
C ASP A 189 -11.21 0.77 -19.13
N LYS A 190 -11.60 1.20 -20.33
CA LYS A 190 -10.69 1.72 -21.36
C LYS A 190 -10.97 3.18 -21.73
N SER A 191 -11.93 3.83 -21.05
CA SER A 191 -12.30 5.21 -21.35
C SER A 191 -11.25 6.21 -20.85
N TYR A 192 -10.70 5.96 -19.66
CA TYR A 192 -9.66 6.79 -19.06
C TYR A 192 -8.52 5.97 -18.46
N ASP A 193 -8.81 4.78 -17.96
CA ASP A 193 -7.80 3.85 -17.47
C ASP A 193 -7.17 3.03 -18.61
N ALA A 194 -5.94 2.57 -18.36
CA ALA A 194 -5.09 1.96 -19.36
C ALA A 194 -4.70 0.52 -19.01
N GLY A 195 -5.55 -0.19 -18.27
CA GLY A 195 -5.32 -1.60 -17.91
C GLY A 195 -4.01 -1.80 -17.14
N CYS A 196 -3.14 -2.69 -17.63
CA CYS A 196 -1.82 -2.90 -17.03
C CYS A 196 -0.89 -1.67 -17.20
N ASN A 197 -1.25 -0.63 -17.95
CA ASN A 197 -0.49 0.62 -18.04
C ASN A 197 -0.86 1.66 -16.98
N GLY A 198 -1.76 1.36 -16.05
CA GLY A 198 -2.09 2.22 -14.93
C GLY A 198 -3.45 2.87 -15.08
N GLY A 199 -3.94 3.41 -13.97
CA GLY A 199 -5.27 3.99 -13.87
C GLY A 199 -5.52 4.69 -12.54
N LEU A 200 -6.75 5.13 -12.34
CA LEU A 200 -7.24 5.82 -11.14
C LEU A 200 -8.52 5.15 -10.63
N MET A 201 -8.57 4.91 -9.32
CA MET A 201 -9.67 4.19 -8.68
C MET A 201 -11.06 4.79 -8.94
N ASP A 202 -11.12 6.11 -9.13
CA ASP A 202 -12.37 6.79 -9.40
C ASP A 202 -12.96 6.50 -10.79
N TYR A 203 -12.12 6.37 -11.82
CA TYR A 203 -12.60 6.01 -13.15
C TYR A 203 -13.13 4.57 -13.14
N ALA A 204 -12.47 3.70 -12.38
CA ALA A 204 -12.96 2.37 -12.12
C ALA A 204 -14.31 2.38 -11.38
N PHE A 205 -14.54 3.26 -10.40
CA PHE A 205 -15.86 3.42 -9.79
C PHE A 205 -16.90 3.92 -10.81
N GLU A 206 -16.57 4.90 -11.66
CA GLU A 206 -17.44 5.38 -12.74
C GLU A 206 -17.80 4.25 -13.72
N PHE A 207 -16.83 3.42 -14.08
CA PHE A 207 -17.04 2.25 -14.91
C PHE A 207 -18.04 1.30 -14.27
N ILE A 208 -17.87 0.93 -12.99
CA ILE A 208 -18.78 0.00 -12.30
C ILE A 208 -20.21 0.54 -12.31
N ILE A 209 -20.39 1.84 -12.06
CA ILE A 209 -21.71 2.50 -12.10
C ILE A 209 -22.31 2.41 -13.50
N ALA A 210 -21.55 2.83 -14.53
CA ALA A 210 -22.02 2.85 -15.92
C ALA A 210 -22.27 1.44 -16.49
N ASN A 211 -21.49 0.46 -16.04
CA ASN A 211 -21.62 -0.95 -16.41
C ASN A 211 -22.84 -1.62 -15.74
N GLY A 212 -23.40 -1.00 -14.70
CA GLY A 212 -24.51 -1.54 -13.91
C GLY A 212 -24.07 -2.56 -12.85
N GLY A 213 -22.78 -2.59 -12.52
CA GLY A 213 -22.16 -3.51 -11.58
C GLY A 213 -20.84 -4.09 -12.09
N ILE A 214 -20.28 -5.00 -11.30
CA ILE A 214 -19.03 -5.71 -11.55
C ILE A 214 -19.21 -7.19 -11.25
N ASP A 215 -18.55 -8.03 -12.04
CA ASP A 215 -18.55 -9.48 -11.96
C ASP A 215 -17.71 -10.01 -10.79
N SER A 216 -17.98 -11.26 -10.42
CA SER A 216 -17.18 -11.97 -9.42
C SER A 216 -15.84 -12.39 -9.99
N GLU A 217 -14.85 -12.62 -9.12
CA GLU A 217 -13.58 -13.22 -9.51
C GLU A 217 -13.77 -14.62 -10.14
N ALA A 218 -14.84 -15.33 -9.79
CA ALA A 218 -15.14 -16.63 -10.39
C ALA A 218 -15.66 -16.51 -11.83
N ASP A 219 -16.47 -15.51 -12.13
CA ASP A 219 -17.06 -15.27 -13.45
C ASP A 219 -16.04 -14.64 -14.41
N TYR A 220 -15.17 -13.76 -13.89
CA TYR A 220 -14.12 -13.12 -14.66
C TYR A 220 -12.75 -13.18 -13.93
N PRO A 221 -12.06 -14.34 -13.92
CA PRO A 221 -10.81 -14.53 -13.20
C PRO A 221 -9.65 -13.62 -13.61
N TYR A 222 -8.82 -13.25 -12.64
CA TYR A 222 -7.59 -12.50 -12.84
C TYR A 222 -6.54 -13.29 -13.63
N LYS A 223 -6.17 -12.74 -14.78
CA LYS A 223 -5.13 -13.28 -15.67
C LYS A 223 -3.82 -12.55 -15.52
N GLY A 224 -3.85 -11.33 -14.98
CA GLY A 224 -2.68 -10.48 -14.90
C GLY A 224 -2.07 -10.29 -16.29
N VAL A 225 -2.86 -9.81 -17.24
CA VAL A 225 -2.45 -9.32 -18.56
C VAL A 225 -3.58 -8.41 -19.07
N ASP A 226 -3.26 -7.46 -19.94
CA ASP A 226 -4.29 -6.79 -20.73
C ASP A 226 -4.91 -7.80 -21.71
N ALA A 227 -6.24 -7.90 -21.71
CA ALA A 227 -6.99 -8.60 -22.73
C ALA A 227 -8.10 -7.70 -23.29
N GLN A 228 -8.76 -8.19 -24.33
CA GLN A 228 -10.00 -7.57 -24.79
C GLN A 228 -11.10 -7.84 -23.77
N CYS A 229 -11.93 -6.83 -23.50
CA CYS A 229 -13.14 -6.98 -22.71
C CYS A 229 -14.00 -8.11 -23.26
N ASP A 230 -14.20 -9.17 -22.47
CA ASP A 230 -14.97 -10.35 -22.85
C ASP A 230 -16.46 -10.10 -22.52
N PRO A 231 -17.33 -9.85 -23.52
CA PRO A 231 -18.74 -9.53 -23.27
C PRO A 231 -19.54 -10.73 -22.76
N ILE A 232 -19.04 -11.97 -22.90
CA ILE A 232 -19.71 -13.16 -22.40
C ILE A 232 -19.48 -13.28 -20.90
N ARG A 233 -18.24 -12.98 -20.45
CA ARG A 233 -17.91 -12.95 -19.02
C ARG A 233 -18.47 -11.72 -18.32
N LYS A 234 -18.48 -10.57 -19.02
CA LYS A 234 -18.97 -9.29 -18.50
C LYS A 234 -20.50 -9.24 -18.38
N ASN A 235 -21.10 -10.08 -17.54
CA ASN A 235 -22.54 -10.34 -17.60
C ASN A 235 -23.23 -10.58 -16.24
N ALA A 236 -22.57 -11.19 -15.26
CA ALA A 236 -23.19 -11.54 -13.97
C ALA A 236 -23.47 -10.31 -13.10
N LYS A 237 -22.55 -9.32 -13.07
CA LYS A 237 -22.71 -8.02 -12.39
C LYS A 237 -23.21 -8.17 -10.95
N VAL A 238 -22.54 -9.02 -10.19
CA VAL A 238 -22.97 -9.48 -8.86
C VAL A 238 -23.00 -8.38 -7.80
N VAL A 239 -22.23 -7.31 -7.98
CA VAL A 239 -22.21 -6.15 -7.06
C VAL A 239 -22.29 -4.84 -7.84
N SER A 240 -23.13 -3.92 -7.37
CA SER A 240 -23.24 -2.55 -7.86
C SER A 240 -22.95 -1.53 -6.75
N ILE A 241 -22.60 -0.31 -7.15
CA ILE A 241 -22.45 0.87 -6.29
C ILE A 241 -23.29 2.01 -6.87
N ASP A 242 -23.76 2.93 -6.02
CA ASP A 242 -24.66 4.02 -6.43
C ASP A 242 -23.89 5.28 -6.85
N GLY A 243 -22.63 5.36 -6.47
CA GLY A 243 -21.80 6.54 -6.62
C GLY A 243 -20.43 6.31 -6.00
N TYR A 244 -19.64 7.38 -5.99
CA TYR A 244 -18.38 7.43 -5.27
C TYR A 244 -18.09 8.88 -4.89
N GLU A 245 -17.28 9.07 -3.87
CA GLU A 245 -16.89 10.39 -3.38
C GLU A 245 -15.40 10.39 -2.99
N ASP A 246 -14.79 11.57 -3.04
CA ASP A 246 -13.42 11.77 -2.55
C ASP A 246 -13.44 12.22 -1.09
N VAL A 247 -12.49 11.70 -0.33
CA VAL A 247 -12.15 12.26 0.97
C VAL A 247 -11.54 13.66 0.74
N PRO A 248 -11.85 14.67 1.58
CA PRO A 248 -11.14 15.93 1.56
C PRO A 248 -9.62 15.74 1.52
N SER A 249 -9.00 16.13 0.41
CA SER A 249 -7.57 15.95 0.20
C SER A 249 -6.76 16.67 1.27
N TYR A 250 -5.57 16.13 1.55
CA TYR A 250 -4.60 16.67 2.49
C TYR A 250 -5.11 16.74 3.93
N ASN A 251 -6.00 15.82 4.30
CA ASN A 251 -6.65 15.80 5.60
C ASN A 251 -6.74 14.39 6.18
N GLU A 252 -5.70 13.97 6.91
CA GLU A 252 -5.66 12.66 7.58
C GLU A 252 -6.81 12.47 8.59
N LYS A 253 -7.37 13.55 9.15
CA LYS A 253 -8.53 13.45 10.05
C LYS A 253 -9.80 13.10 9.28
N ALA A 254 -10.00 13.67 8.08
CA ALA A 254 -11.10 13.30 7.20
C ALA A 254 -10.93 11.87 6.67
N LEU A 255 -9.69 11.47 6.33
CA LEU A 255 -9.38 10.08 5.97
C LEU A 255 -9.67 9.12 7.13
N LYS A 256 -9.34 9.49 8.37
CA LYS A 256 -9.65 8.69 9.57
C LYS A 256 -11.16 8.51 9.70
N LYS A 257 -11.92 9.60 9.51
CA LYS A 257 -13.38 9.57 9.55
C LYS A 257 -13.95 8.64 8.48
N ALA A 258 -13.48 8.73 7.23
CA ALA A 258 -13.88 7.83 6.16
C ALA A 258 -13.54 6.36 6.46
N ALA A 259 -12.29 6.10 6.87
CA ALA A 259 -11.80 4.78 7.24
C ALA A 259 -12.56 4.16 8.43
N ALA A 260 -13.16 4.99 9.30
CA ALA A 260 -14.01 4.53 10.38
C ALA A 260 -15.36 3.99 9.90
N HIS A 261 -15.78 4.31 8.68
CA HIS A 261 -17.09 3.91 8.12
C HIS A 261 -16.98 2.81 7.07
N GLN A 262 -15.85 2.74 6.35
CA GLN A 262 -15.59 1.71 5.33
C GLN A 262 -14.11 1.68 4.93
N PRO A 263 -13.64 0.63 4.24
CA PRO A 263 -12.36 0.66 3.53
C PRO A 263 -12.29 1.79 2.49
N VAL A 264 -11.14 2.44 2.38
CA VAL A 264 -10.92 3.61 1.50
C VAL A 264 -9.77 3.35 0.55
N SER A 265 -10.00 3.52 -0.76
CA SER A 265 -8.94 3.50 -1.76
C SER A 265 -8.05 4.72 -1.60
N VAL A 266 -6.74 4.53 -1.61
CA VAL A 266 -5.75 5.61 -1.50
C VAL A 266 -4.60 5.39 -2.47
N ALA A 267 -3.97 6.46 -2.94
CA ALA A 267 -2.70 6.39 -3.64
C ALA A 267 -1.54 6.80 -2.71
N ILE A 268 -0.40 6.13 -2.86
CA ILE A 268 0.84 6.41 -2.12
C ILE A 268 2.04 6.43 -3.07
N GLU A 269 3.15 7.01 -2.63
CA GLU A 269 4.46 6.74 -3.20
C GLU A 269 5.06 5.49 -2.54
N ALA A 270 5.12 4.38 -3.28
CA ALA A 270 5.63 3.09 -2.81
C ALA A 270 7.04 2.77 -3.33
N SER A 271 7.72 3.80 -3.82
CA SER A 271 8.87 3.71 -4.70
C SER A 271 10.20 3.36 -4.01
N GLY A 272 10.27 3.56 -2.69
CA GLY A 272 11.48 3.39 -1.88
C GLY A 272 11.85 1.93 -1.59
N ARG A 273 13.16 1.66 -1.56
CA ARG A 273 13.74 0.34 -1.24
C ARG A 273 13.28 -0.23 0.11
N ALA A 274 13.10 0.63 1.11
CA ALA A 274 12.62 0.21 2.43
C ALA A 274 11.19 -0.36 2.38
N LEU A 275 10.32 0.20 1.53
CA LEU A 275 8.96 -0.31 1.36
C LEU A 275 8.93 -1.55 0.47
N GLN A 276 9.76 -1.60 -0.59
CA GLN A 276 9.97 -2.81 -1.39
C GLN A 276 10.27 -4.01 -0.48
N LEU A 277 11.15 -3.83 0.51
CA LEU A 277 11.61 -4.87 1.43
C LEU A 277 10.88 -4.88 2.77
N TYR A 278 9.79 -4.13 2.94
CA TYR A 278 9.03 -4.08 4.19
C TYR A 278 8.60 -5.49 4.62
N TYR A 279 8.73 -5.76 5.92
CA TYR A 279 8.41 -7.05 6.51
C TYR A 279 7.42 -6.91 7.67
N SER A 280 7.66 -6.01 8.63
CA SER A 280 6.77 -5.82 9.78
C SER A 280 7.01 -4.49 10.49
N GLY A 281 6.08 -4.11 11.37
CA GLY A 281 6.15 -2.91 12.23
C GLY A 281 5.49 -1.68 11.61
N VAL A 282 5.56 -0.54 12.29
CA VAL A 282 5.01 0.72 11.78
C VAL A 282 6.04 1.39 10.88
N PHE A 283 5.76 1.42 9.58
CA PHE A 283 6.62 2.02 8.56
C PHE A 283 6.74 3.53 8.76
N THR A 284 7.91 3.94 9.26
CA THR A 284 8.33 5.34 9.44
C THR A 284 9.46 5.73 8.48
N GLY A 285 9.76 4.88 7.49
CA GLY A 285 10.81 5.10 6.50
C GLY A 285 10.59 6.32 5.61
N ALA A 286 11.63 6.74 4.91
CA ALA A 286 11.54 7.85 3.96
C ALA A 286 10.74 7.47 2.70
N CYS A 287 9.90 8.39 2.25
CA CYS A 287 9.16 8.35 0.99
C CYS A 287 8.78 9.78 0.60
N GLY A 288 8.62 10.03 -0.70
CA GLY A 288 8.12 11.30 -1.21
C GLY A 288 6.59 11.33 -1.31
N THR A 289 6.10 12.07 -2.30
CA THR A 289 4.67 12.27 -2.58
C THR A 289 4.35 12.13 -4.07
N ALA A 290 5.25 11.53 -4.85
CA ALA A 290 5.03 11.20 -6.25
C ALA A 290 4.24 9.88 -6.32
N LEU A 291 2.92 9.96 -6.13
CA LEU A 291 2.06 8.79 -5.98
C LEU A 291 2.19 7.87 -7.19
N ASP A 292 2.48 6.60 -6.92
CA ASP A 292 2.75 5.58 -7.95
C ASP A 292 2.11 4.23 -7.60
N HIS A 293 1.37 4.10 -6.50
CA HIS A 293 0.74 2.83 -6.13
C HIS A 293 -0.61 3.00 -5.44
N GLY A 294 -1.60 2.22 -5.87
CA GLY A 294 -2.95 2.18 -5.31
C GLY A 294 -3.07 1.09 -4.26
N VAL A 295 -3.56 1.44 -3.08
CA VAL A 295 -3.72 0.56 -1.92
C VAL A 295 -5.00 0.90 -1.17
N VAL A 296 -5.42 0.07 -0.22
CA VAL A 296 -6.64 0.33 0.55
C VAL A 296 -6.34 0.49 2.02
N VAL A 297 -6.80 1.60 2.61
CA VAL A 297 -6.87 1.75 4.06
C VAL A 297 -8.03 0.91 4.57
N VAL A 298 -7.71 -0.14 5.33
CA VAL A 298 -8.70 -1.06 5.94
C VAL A 298 -8.83 -0.86 7.45
N GLY A 299 -8.15 0.14 7.99
CA GLY A 299 -8.16 0.40 9.42
C GLY A 299 -7.10 1.38 9.86
N TYR A 300 -7.03 1.60 11.16
CA TYR A 300 -6.02 2.43 11.82
C TYR A 300 -5.92 2.05 13.30
N GLY A 301 -4.83 2.44 13.93
CA GLY A 301 -4.62 2.28 15.36
C GLY A 301 -3.42 3.08 15.84
N SER A 302 -2.91 2.68 17.01
CA SER A 302 -1.70 3.25 17.62
C SER A 302 -0.94 2.12 18.32
N GLU A 303 0.39 2.11 18.20
CA GLU A 303 1.27 1.15 18.87
C GLU A 303 2.52 1.88 19.35
N ASN A 304 2.87 1.71 20.64
CA ASN A 304 4.08 2.30 21.24
C ASN A 304 4.22 3.82 21.01
N GLY A 305 3.10 4.55 21.04
CA GLY A 305 3.06 6.00 20.82
C GLY A 305 3.13 6.44 19.35
N VAL A 306 3.10 5.50 18.40
CA VAL A 306 3.06 5.79 16.96
C VAL A 306 1.68 5.43 16.40
N ASP A 307 1.00 6.42 15.86
CA ASP A 307 -0.26 6.22 15.14
C ASP A 307 0.00 5.59 13.77
N TYR A 308 -0.86 4.68 13.33
CA TYR A 308 -0.71 4.03 12.03
C TYR A 308 -2.04 3.83 11.29
N TRP A 309 -1.93 3.76 9.97
CA TRP A 309 -2.90 3.18 9.06
C TRP A 309 -2.65 1.68 8.90
N ILE A 310 -3.71 0.86 8.84
CA ILE A 310 -3.63 -0.54 8.39
C ILE A 310 -3.94 -0.53 6.90
N VAL A 311 -2.95 -0.88 6.08
CA VAL A 311 -3.03 -0.77 4.63
C VAL A 311 -2.96 -2.15 3.99
N ARG A 312 -3.97 -2.48 3.18
CA ARG A 312 -4.05 -3.68 2.33
C ARG A 312 -3.28 -3.41 1.04
N ASN A 313 -2.30 -4.27 0.75
CA ASN A 313 -1.53 -4.23 -0.49
C ASN A 313 -1.95 -5.36 -1.45
N SER A 314 -1.47 -5.31 -2.69
CA SER A 314 -1.79 -6.23 -3.78
C SER A 314 -0.59 -7.08 -4.22
N TRP A 315 0.39 -7.30 -3.35
CA TRP A 315 1.62 -8.04 -3.66
C TRP A 315 1.66 -9.47 -3.08
N GLY A 316 0.51 -10.01 -2.67
CA GLY A 316 0.40 -11.34 -2.09
C GLY A 316 0.90 -11.44 -0.64
N ASN A 317 0.60 -12.57 -0.01
CA ASN A 317 0.79 -12.77 1.44
C ASN A 317 2.26 -12.88 1.87
N SER A 318 3.18 -13.10 0.94
CA SER A 318 4.62 -13.22 1.21
C SER A 318 5.34 -11.88 1.30
N TRP A 319 4.61 -10.77 1.13
CA TRP A 319 5.11 -9.42 1.36
C TRP A 319 4.47 -8.82 2.62
N GLY A 320 5.26 -8.09 3.42
CA GLY A 320 4.79 -7.43 4.64
C GLY A 320 4.16 -8.37 5.67
N GLU A 321 3.21 -7.83 6.42
CA GLU A 321 2.48 -8.53 7.48
C GLU A 321 1.32 -9.33 6.88
N GLY A 322 1.66 -10.39 6.14
CA GLY A 322 0.68 -11.24 5.46
C GLY A 322 -0.04 -10.54 4.30
N GLY A 323 0.62 -9.61 3.61
CA GLY A 323 0.07 -8.78 2.53
C GLY A 323 -0.39 -7.39 2.96
N TYR A 324 -0.30 -7.09 4.25
CA TYR A 324 -0.59 -5.78 4.82
C TYR A 324 0.69 -5.06 5.22
N PHE A 325 0.59 -3.76 5.43
CA PHE A 325 1.61 -3.00 6.16
C PHE A 325 0.95 -1.95 7.03
N ARG A 326 1.64 -1.59 8.12
CA ARG A 326 1.23 -0.48 8.98
C ARG A 326 2.05 0.74 8.60
N MET A 327 1.40 1.83 8.26
CA MET A 327 2.07 3.06 7.84
C MET A 327 1.82 4.17 8.84
N GLU A 328 2.88 4.87 9.22
CA GLU A 328 2.81 6.01 10.14
C GLU A 328 1.72 7.01 9.71
N ARG A 329 0.94 7.46 10.70
CA ARG A 329 -0.16 8.43 10.57
C ARG A 329 0.12 9.64 11.45
N ASN A 330 -0.43 10.80 11.09
CA ASN A 330 -0.27 12.06 11.83
C ASN A 330 1.18 12.55 11.88
N VAL A 331 1.90 12.41 10.76
CA VAL A 331 3.29 12.89 10.64
C VAL A 331 3.31 14.41 10.79
N ALA A 332 4.09 14.91 11.74
CA ALA A 332 4.21 16.35 11.96
C ALA A 332 4.85 17.07 10.75
N GLY A 333 4.40 18.29 10.48
CA GLY A 333 4.99 19.13 9.42
C GLY A 333 4.60 18.76 7.99
N THR A 334 3.67 17.80 7.80
CA THR A 334 3.08 17.50 6.49
C THR A 334 1.55 17.50 6.55
N PHE A 335 0.93 17.87 5.44
CA PHE A 335 -0.50 17.74 5.19
C PHE A 335 -0.81 16.64 4.18
N THR A 336 0.21 16.04 3.55
CA THR A 336 0.03 14.95 2.57
C THR A 336 -0.18 13.59 3.24
N GLY A 337 0.08 13.49 4.55
CA GLY A 337 0.29 12.22 5.23
C GLY A 337 1.59 11.53 4.77
N LYS A 338 1.97 10.45 5.47
CA LYS A 338 3.13 9.63 5.10
C LYS A 338 2.95 9.09 3.67
N CYS A 339 3.99 9.22 2.86
CA CYS A 339 4.02 8.79 1.46
C CYS A 339 2.89 9.34 0.57
N GLY A 340 2.27 10.46 0.98
CA GLY A 340 1.17 11.08 0.23
C GLY A 340 -0.21 10.43 0.39
N ILE A 341 -0.40 9.55 1.38
CA ILE A 341 -1.65 8.78 1.59
C ILE A 341 -2.93 9.62 1.66
N ALA A 342 -2.85 10.88 2.11
CA ALA A 342 -4.01 11.76 2.23
C ALA A 342 -4.27 12.60 0.97
N MET A 343 -3.50 12.42 -0.11
CA MET A 343 -3.59 13.28 -1.30
C MET A 343 -4.72 12.88 -2.24
N GLU A 344 -4.84 11.58 -2.54
CA GLU A 344 -5.83 11.02 -3.47
C GLU A 344 -6.49 9.81 -2.79
N ALA A 345 -7.55 10.09 -2.04
CA ALA A 345 -8.31 9.09 -1.31
C ALA A 345 -9.80 9.17 -1.71
N SER A 346 -10.38 8.04 -2.06
CA SER A 346 -11.76 7.95 -2.53
C SER A 346 -12.43 6.65 -2.09
N TYR A 347 -13.75 6.67 -2.07
CA TYR A 347 -14.55 5.54 -1.60
C TYR A 347 -15.84 5.41 -2.41
N PRO A 348 -16.28 4.17 -2.70
CA PRO A 348 -17.59 3.94 -3.31
C PRO A 348 -18.69 4.20 -2.29
N THR A 349 -19.84 4.66 -2.78
CA THR A 349 -21.07 4.78 -1.97
C THR A 349 -22.07 3.72 -2.40
N LYS A 350 -22.65 3.03 -1.43
CA LYS A 350 -23.73 2.06 -1.63
C LYS A 350 -24.81 2.29 -0.59
N THR A 351 -26.05 2.39 -1.03
CA THR A 351 -27.23 2.59 -0.21
C THR A 351 -27.80 1.23 0.18
N GLY A 352 -28.02 1.04 1.48
CA GLY A 352 -28.74 -0.10 2.02
C GLY A 352 -30.21 0.21 2.19
N THR A 353 -31.02 -0.83 2.39
CA THR A 353 -32.45 -0.69 2.76
C THR A 353 -32.65 -0.20 4.20
N ILE A 354 -31.57 -0.10 4.99
CA ILE A 354 -31.55 0.38 6.37
C ILE A 354 -30.46 1.45 6.47
N GLU A 355 -30.72 2.58 7.15
CA GLU A 355 -29.68 3.54 7.52
C GLU A 355 -28.66 2.85 8.43
N THR A 356 -27.55 2.39 7.84
CA THR A 356 -26.47 1.76 8.59
C THR A 356 -25.64 2.85 9.26
N LYS A 357 -25.96 3.16 10.52
CA LYS A 357 -24.98 3.79 11.40
C LYS A 357 -23.73 2.89 11.46
N PRO A 358 -22.51 3.45 11.48
CA PRO A 358 -21.30 2.62 11.53
C PRO A 358 -21.33 1.71 12.76
N TYR A 359 -20.72 0.53 12.68
CA TYR A 359 -20.85 -0.50 13.73
C TYR A 359 -20.49 -0.03 15.14
N TRP A 360 -19.63 0.98 15.26
CA TRP A 360 -19.18 1.58 16.52
C TRP A 360 -20.11 2.71 17.03
N ALA A 361 -21.03 3.21 16.21
CA ALA A 361 -22.04 4.18 16.65
C ALA A 361 -23.19 3.53 17.45
N TYR A 362 -23.22 2.20 17.51
CA TYR A 362 -24.02 1.47 18.49
C TYR A 362 -23.19 1.35 19.77
N GLY A 363 -23.49 2.21 20.75
CA GLY A 363 -22.79 2.21 22.04
C GLY A 363 -22.72 0.82 22.67
N SER A 364 -21.74 0.62 23.55
CA SER A 364 -21.38 -0.61 24.26
C SER A 364 -22.49 -1.29 25.09
N SER A 365 -23.75 -0.85 24.96
CA SER A 365 -24.93 -1.40 25.61
C SER A 365 -26.03 -1.89 24.66
N GLY A 366 -25.82 -1.92 23.33
CA GLY A 366 -26.78 -2.52 22.39
C GLY A 366 -28.21 -1.91 22.43
N LYS A 367 -28.36 -0.66 22.89
CA LYS A 367 -29.64 0.04 22.85
C LYS A 367 -29.60 1.09 21.75
N GLN A 368 -30.56 0.99 20.83
CA GLN A 368 -30.94 2.10 19.95
C GLN A 368 -31.14 3.35 20.82
N ILE A 369 -30.29 4.35 20.63
CA ILE A 369 -30.63 5.71 21.04
C ILE A 369 -31.54 6.23 19.93
N SER A 370 -32.84 6.30 20.26
CA SER A 370 -33.91 6.82 19.43
C SER A 370 -33.60 8.24 18.97
N SER A 371 -33.98 8.53 17.73
CA SER A 371 -34.00 9.83 17.07
C SER A 371 -34.62 10.93 17.93
N VAL A 372 -34.01 12.12 17.88
CA VAL A 372 -34.73 13.39 17.75
C VAL A 372 -34.13 14.13 16.57
#